data_AF-A0A7C4WJ99-F1
#
_entry.id   AF-A0A7C4WJ99-F1
#
_cell.length_a   1.000
_cell.length_b   1.000
_cell.length_c   1.000
_cell.angle_alpha   90.00
_cell.angle_beta   90.00
_cell.angle_gamma   90.00
#
_symmetry.space_group_name_H-M   'P 1'
#
loop_
_entity.id
_entity.type
_entity.pdbx_description
1 polymer ?
#
loop_
_entity_poly.entity_id
_entity_poly.type
_entity_poly.pdbx_seq_one_letter_code
_entity_poly.pdbx_strand_id
1 'polypeptide(L)'
;MCLGIIFMSLLQDNDPEGIWRSIEEVGVRLRPEEMNITWADVVTALKNARRYAEENKLFYTTVNERDVTDAMVEKVRERLYGK
;
A
#
# COMPACT_ATOMS: atom_id res chain seq x y z
N MET A 1 0.68 8.87 0.46
CA MET A 1 1.49 8.37 1.61
C MET A 1 0.73 7.34 2.44
N CYS A 2 -0.43 7.68 3.02
CA CYS A 2 -1.20 6.78 3.90
C CYS A 2 -1.62 5.44 3.26
N LEU A 3 -1.94 5.44 1.96
CA LEU A 3 -2.22 4.19 1.23
C LEU A 3 -1.04 3.21 1.26
N GLY A 4 0.19 3.70 1.09
CA GLY A 4 1.39 2.88 1.20
C GLY A 4 1.58 2.31 2.60
N ILE A 5 1.26 3.08 3.64
CA ILE A 5 1.35 2.62 5.04
C ILE A 5 0.40 1.44 5.29
N ILE A 6 -0.82 1.48 4.73
CA ILE A 6 -1.77 0.37 4.82
C ILE A 6 -1.23 -0.89 4.13
N PHE A 7 -0.65 -0.75 2.94
CA PHE A 7 -0.05 -1.89 2.25
C PHE A 7 1.12 -2.48 3.04
N MET A 8 1.98 -1.63 3.61
CA MET A 8 3.14 -2.10 4.37
C MET A 8 2.74 -2.70 5.73
N SER A 9 1.66 -2.23 6.36
CA SER A 9 1.16 -2.83 7.60
C SER A 9 0.58 -4.22 7.38
N LEU A 10 -0.10 -4.45 6.24
CA LEU A 10 -0.51 -5.78 5.81
C LEU A 10 0.71 -6.66 5.50
N LEU A 11 1.69 -6.14 4.76
CA LEU A 11 2.89 -6.88 4.40
C LEU A 11 3.70 -7.30 5.63
N GLN A 12 3.74 -6.46 6.67
CA GLN A 12 4.46 -6.70 7.92
C GLN A 12 3.69 -7.57 8.92
N ASP A 13 2.41 -7.89 8.67
CA ASP A 13 1.51 -8.54 9.62
C ASP A 13 1.43 -7.77 10.96
N ASN A 14 1.26 -6.44 10.86
CA ASN A 14 1.14 -5.55 12.00
C ASN A 14 -0.35 -5.35 12.40
N ASP A 15 -0.76 -4.13 12.80
CA ASP A 15 -2.17 -3.76 13.02
C ASP A 15 -2.75 -2.94 11.85
N PRO A 16 -3.11 -3.56 10.72
CA PRO A 16 -3.67 -2.86 9.57
C PRO A 16 -5.04 -2.23 9.89
N GLU A 17 -5.82 -2.81 10.80
CA GLU A 17 -7.14 -2.33 11.18
C GLU A 17 -7.08 -1.08 12.07
N GLY A 18 -6.19 -1.05 13.06
CA GLY A 18 -5.92 0.15 13.84
C GLY A 18 -5.38 1.28 12.98
N ILE A 19 -4.41 0.99 12.12
CA ILE A 19 -3.85 1.98 11.18
C ILE A 19 -4.94 2.55 10.26
N TRP A 20 -5.81 1.70 9.71
CA TRP A 20 -6.91 2.16 8.86
C TRP A 20 -7.84 3.12 9.60
N ARG A 21 -8.28 2.74 10.82
CA ARG A 21 -9.14 3.59 11.65
C ARG A 21 -8.51 4.94 11.96
N SER A 22 -7.23 4.96 12.35
CA SER A 22 -6.51 6.20 12.63
C SER A 22 -6.41 7.11 11.40
N ILE A 23 -6.23 6.54 10.20
CA ILE A 23 -6.19 7.32 8.96
C ILE A 23 -7.58 7.89 8.62
N GLU A 24 -8.64 7.11 8.80
CA GLU A 24 -10.03 7.56 8.59
C GLU A 24 -10.41 8.68 9.58
N GLU A 25 -10.04 8.56 10.85
CA GLU A 25 -10.31 9.57 11.89
C GLU A 25 -9.70 10.94 11.57
N VAL A 26 -8.50 10.95 10.96
CA VAL A 26 -7.82 12.20 10.55
C VAL A 26 -8.41 12.77 9.25
N GLY A 27 -9.26 12.01 8.54
CA GLY A 27 -9.93 12.46 7.31
C GLY A 27 -8.98 12.54 6.11
N VAL A 28 -7.92 11.74 6.08
CA VAL A 28 -6.97 11.73 4.96
C VAL A 28 -7.60 11.07 3.74
N ARG A 29 -7.41 11.68 2.56
CA ARG A 29 -7.81 11.09 1.29
C ARG A 29 -6.98 9.84 1.00
N LEU A 30 -7.66 8.72 0.81
CA LEU A 30 -7.03 7.41 0.60
C LEU A 30 -7.11 6.93 -0.84
N ARG A 31 -8.06 7.43 -1.64
CA ARG A 31 -8.25 6.95 -3.00
C ARG A 31 -7.14 7.50 -3.90
N PRO A 32 -6.48 6.65 -4.71
CA PRO A 32 -5.45 7.10 -5.65
C PRO A 32 -5.92 8.22 -6.57
N GLU A 33 -7.20 8.18 -6.99
CA GLU A 33 -7.78 9.16 -7.90
C GLU A 33 -7.81 10.56 -7.28
N GLU A 34 -7.94 10.66 -5.96
CA GLU A 34 -7.88 11.93 -5.22
C GLU A 34 -6.46 12.51 -5.18
N MET A 35 -5.47 11.73 -5.60
CA MET A 35 -4.06 12.09 -5.75
C MET A 35 -3.64 12.20 -7.22
N ASN A 36 -4.59 12.14 -8.18
CA ASN A 36 -4.35 12.08 -9.63
C ASN A 36 -3.53 10.86 -10.08
N ILE A 37 -3.69 9.72 -9.41
CA ILE A 37 -3.02 8.46 -9.72
C ILE A 37 -4.09 7.39 -9.96
N THR A 38 -3.88 6.47 -10.91
CA THR A 38 -4.83 5.38 -11.13
C THR A 38 -4.56 4.20 -10.19
N TRP A 39 -5.57 3.36 -9.95
CA TRP A 39 -5.35 2.11 -9.24
C TRP A 39 -4.27 1.23 -9.90
N ALA A 40 -4.22 1.19 -11.23
CA ALA A 40 -3.22 0.42 -11.97
C ALA A 40 -1.80 0.92 -11.71
N ASP A 41 -1.61 2.23 -11.56
CA ASP A 41 -0.32 2.82 -11.19
C ASP A 41 0.11 2.39 -9.79
N VAL A 42 -0.81 2.30 -8.83
CA VAL A 42 -0.54 1.81 -7.47
C VAL A 42 -0.07 0.36 -7.51
N VAL A 43 -0.79 -0.51 -8.22
CA VAL A 43 -0.42 -1.93 -8.35
C VAL A 43 0.96 -2.06 -9.01
N THR A 44 1.19 -1.29 -10.07
CA THR A 44 2.48 -1.26 -10.78
C THR A 44 3.61 -0.79 -9.87
N ALA A 45 3.39 0.25 -9.07
CA ALA A 45 4.37 0.75 -8.11
C ALA A 45 4.70 -0.30 -7.03
N LEU A 46 3.69 -0.95 -6.44
CA LEU A 46 3.88 -1.98 -5.42
C LEU A 46 4.66 -3.18 -5.95
N LYS A 47 4.33 -3.68 -7.15
CA LYS A 47 5.03 -4.82 -7.77
C LYS A 47 6.47 -4.49 -8.16
N ASN A 48 6.75 -3.23 -8.47
CA ASN A 48 8.10 -2.78 -8.83
C ASN A 48 8.93 -2.28 -7.64
N ALA A 49 8.34 -2.10 -6.46
CA ALA A 49 9.00 -1.44 -5.33
C ALA A 49 10.30 -2.13 -4.89
N ARG A 50 10.31 -3.47 -4.84
CA ARG A 50 11.51 -4.27 -4.53
C ARG A 50 12.63 -4.02 -5.52
N ARG A 51 12.34 -4.22 -6.81
CA ARG A 51 13.29 -4.03 -7.90
C ARG A 51 13.84 -2.60 -7.89
N TYR A 52 12.97 -1.61 -7.75
CA TYR A 52 13.36 -0.22 -7.69
C TYR A 52 14.32 0.08 -6.51
N ALA A 53 14.04 -0.48 -5.33
CA ALA A 53 14.92 -0.33 -4.17
C ALA A 53 16.30 -0.97 -4.39
N GLU A 54 16.35 -2.17 -4.96
CA GLU A 54 17.59 -2.88 -5.25
C GLU A 54 18.44 -2.17 -6.34
N GLU A 55 17.82 -1.79 -7.45
CA GLU A 55 18.49 -1.11 -8.57
C GLU A 55 19.09 0.24 -8.15
N ASN A 56 18.40 0.98 -7.27
CA ASN A 56 18.83 2.29 -6.80
C ASN A 56 19.63 2.25 -5.49
N LYS A 57 19.99 1.05 -4.99
CA LYS A 57 20.73 0.85 -3.74
C LYS A 57 20.09 1.59 -2.54
N LEU A 58 18.75 1.58 -2.50
CA LEU A 58 17.99 2.18 -1.41
C LEU A 58 18.01 1.27 -0.17
N PHE A 59 17.44 1.78 0.92
CA PHE A 59 17.36 1.05 2.18
C PHE A 59 16.65 -0.29 2.04
N TYR A 60 17.21 -1.30 2.70
CA TYR A 60 16.58 -2.60 2.84
C TYR A 60 15.38 -2.49 3.79
N THR A 61 14.22 -2.96 3.36
CA THR A 61 12.96 -2.92 4.12
C THR A 61 12.18 -4.22 3.94
N THR A 62 11.00 -4.33 4.55
CA THR A 62 10.12 -5.51 4.40
C THR A 62 9.76 -5.81 2.94
N VAL A 63 9.73 -4.80 2.06
CA VAL A 63 9.48 -4.98 0.62
C VAL A 63 10.56 -5.86 -0.05
N ASN A 64 11.75 -5.96 0.55
CA ASN A 64 12.83 -6.83 0.07
C ASN A 64 12.71 -8.27 0.59
N GLU A 65 11.90 -8.52 1.63
CA GLU A 65 11.75 -9.84 2.26
C GLU A 65 10.45 -10.53 1.85
N ARG A 66 9.40 -9.76 1.59
CA ARG A 66 8.04 -10.27 1.38
C ARG A 66 7.46 -9.70 0.09
N ASP A 67 6.81 -10.56 -0.67
CA ASP A 67 6.17 -10.17 -1.92
C ASP A 67 4.78 -9.59 -1.67
N VAL A 68 4.45 -8.55 -2.43
CA VAL A 68 3.10 -7.98 -2.47
C VAL A 68 2.22 -8.90 -3.31
N THR A 69 1.28 -9.58 -2.66
CA THR A 69 0.37 -10.54 -3.32
C THR A 69 -0.86 -9.84 -3.92
N ASP A 70 -1.42 -10.43 -4.98
CA ASP A 70 -2.66 -9.93 -5.58
C ASP A 70 -3.84 -9.97 -4.59
N ALA A 71 -3.87 -10.97 -3.70
CA ALA A 71 -4.89 -11.05 -2.65
C ALA A 71 -4.84 -9.84 -1.69
N MET A 72 -3.63 -9.35 -1.37
CA MET A 72 -3.46 -8.16 -0.55
C MET A 72 -3.94 -6.90 -1.28
N VAL A 73 -3.64 -6.79 -2.57
CA VAL A 73 -4.10 -5.69 -3.43
C VAL A 73 -5.62 -5.65 -3.49
N GLU A 74 -6.26 -6.77 -3.79
CA GLU A 74 -7.72 -6.84 -3.87
C GLU A 74 -8.39 -6.59 -2.52
N LYS A 75 -7.84 -7.09 -1.40
CA LYS A 75 -8.36 -6.78 -0.06
C LYS A 75 -8.41 -5.27 0.21
N VAL A 76 -7.36 -4.54 -0.14
CA VAL A 76 -7.33 -3.07 0.03
C VAL A 76 -8.28 -2.40 -0.95
N ARG A 77 -8.36 -2.87 -2.19
CA ARG A 77 -9.27 -2.36 -3.21
C ARG A 77 -10.73 -2.49 -2.79
N GLU A 78 -11.15 -3.68 -2.39
CA GLU A 78 -12.49 -3.96 -1.90
C GLU A 78 -12.85 -3.05 -0.72
N ARG A 79 -11.90 -2.78 0.17
CA ARG A 79 -12.16 -1.87 1.29
C ARG A 79 -12.31 -0.40 0.87
N LEU A 80 -11.55 0.05 -0.14
CA LEU A 80 -11.62 1.42 -0.63
C LEU A 80 -12.89 1.70 -1.45
N TYR A 81 -13.34 0.73 -2.24
CA TYR A 81 -14.42 0.91 -3.23
C TYR A 81 -15.68 0.09 -2.94
N GLY A 82 -15.64 -0.86 -2.00
CA GLY A 82 -16.75 -1.74 -1.65
C GLY A 82 -17.77 -1.12 -0.69
N LYS A 83 -17.92 0.20 -0.71
CA LYS A 83 -19.02 0.92 -0.05
C LYS A 83 -20.01 1.44 -1.07
#